data_AF-A0A1V5J3R5-F1
#
_entry.id   AF-A0A1V5J3R5-F1
#
_cell.length_a   1.000
_cell.length_b   1.000
_cell.length_c   1.000
_cell.angle_alpha   90.00
_cell.angle_beta   90.00
_cell.angle_gamma   90.00
#
_symmetry.space_group_name_H-M   'P 1'
#
loop_
_entity.id
_entity.type
_entity.pdbx_description
1 polymer ?
#
loop_
_entity_poly.entity_id
_entity_poly.type
_entity_poly.pdbx_seq_one_letter_code
_entity_poly.pdbx_strand_id
1 'polypeptide(L)'
;MWLLDSYIAVLVISYGIGALPAVRPPAFLRRVGARAPWLSPALRGALSVGLARVLVGTPIAMAAAGLAVVVGATWSFMAPGRKGLTVPSACGVCLVLSPAAAALSGAAAWLAGRPWRERHEVRSLICTTVGGVLYPPLVWWFERYDLHLILAAVLSLICIYEALPRFPDAVRDRRARAGCDPAVRLGMLKAIMSRVGTAALVIGVAALILLNRHVYRGFGADAGIFRRGSVEFSLVALTFDDGPNPEYTPAILDALRDAGVHATFFLVGEEVERYPDLARRIVEEGHEVGSHTYSHRNMMGLGAPHMEDEIVWADQAIERACGEPPRLFRPPRGLYDERLIEALHSRGYAMTLWSISSMDWTEASEASMVHRLSRIVRNGDIILFHDSGGIVANSGGSRINTVRALPHVISKLKDRGFGFATVSQLMFISGLAGEEP
;
A
#
# COMPACT_ATOMS: atom_id res chain seq x y z
N MET A 1 -31.83 -1.91 13.32
CA MET A 1 -32.60 -0.74 12.83
C MET A 1 -31.80 0.56 12.95
N TRP A 2 -31.26 0.90 14.13
CA TRP A 2 -30.50 2.14 14.41
C TRP A 2 -29.14 2.35 13.66
N LEU A 3 -28.75 1.47 12.73
CA LEU A 3 -27.41 1.50 12.08
C LEU A 3 -27.43 1.94 10.61
N LEU A 4 -28.59 1.91 9.93
CA LEU A 4 -28.71 2.59 8.63
C LEU A 4 -28.74 4.12 8.80
N ASP A 5 -29.24 4.59 9.95
CA ASP A 5 -29.53 6.01 10.19
C ASP A 5 -28.27 6.87 10.19
N SER A 6 -27.12 6.37 10.68
CA SER A 6 -25.89 7.16 10.78
C SER A 6 -25.25 7.46 9.42
N TYR A 7 -25.21 6.50 8.49
CA TYR A 7 -24.66 6.71 7.15
C TYR A 7 -25.56 7.59 6.29
N ILE A 8 -26.87 7.37 6.35
CA ILE A 8 -27.85 8.17 5.60
C ILE A 8 -27.88 9.60 6.15
N ALA A 9 -27.86 9.80 7.48
CA ALA A 9 -27.76 11.12 8.08
C ALA A 9 -26.46 11.84 7.66
N VAL A 10 -25.30 11.17 7.71
CA VAL A 10 -24.03 11.76 7.25
C VAL A 10 -24.08 12.15 5.77
N LEU A 11 -24.65 11.31 4.89
CA LEU A 11 -24.82 11.61 3.47
C LEU A 11 -25.73 12.81 3.23
N VAL A 12 -26.91 12.85 3.86
CA VAL A 12 -27.90 13.93 3.73
C VAL A 12 -27.36 15.25 4.28
N ILE A 13 -26.72 15.22 5.46
CA ILE A 13 -26.09 16.41 6.06
C ILE A 13 -24.93 16.91 5.20
N SER A 14 -24.07 16.01 4.70
CA SER A 14 -22.93 16.38 3.85
C SER A 14 -23.36 16.96 2.51
N TYR A 15 -24.37 16.37 1.88
CA TYR A 15 -25.02 16.92 0.70
C TYR A 15 -25.60 18.30 0.99
N GLY A 16 -26.29 18.48 2.12
CA GLY A 16 -26.79 19.77 2.60
C GLY A 16 -25.69 20.83 2.75
N ILE A 17 -24.57 20.49 3.42
CA ILE A 17 -23.39 21.36 3.59
C ILE A 17 -22.85 21.83 2.22
N GLY A 18 -22.83 20.93 1.22
CA GLY A 18 -22.47 21.27 -0.15
C GLY A 18 -23.49 22.21 -0.79
N ALA A 19 -24.77 21.85 -0.70
CA ALA A 19 -25.90 22.52 -1.32
C ALA A 19 -26.16 23.95 -0.81
N LEU A 20 -25.73 24.28 0.42
CA LEU A 20 -25.95 25.59 1.02
C LEU A 20 -25.45 26.77 0.14
N PRO A 21 -26.16 27.92 0.13
CA PRO A 21 -25.67 29.15 -0.50
C PRO A 21 -24.30 29.58 0.07
N ALA A 22 -23.58 30.44 -0.65
CA ALA A 22 -22.35 31.03 -0.11
C ALA A 22 -22.74 32.01 1.02
N VAL A 23 -22.51 31.62 2.28
CA VAL A 23 -22.75 32.48 3.43
C VAL A 23 -21.86 33.72 3.28
N ARG A 24 -22.46 34.91 3.21
CA ARG A 24 -21.70 36.17 3.16
C ARG A 24 -20.89 36.26 4.46
N PRO A 25 -19.56 36.37 4.41
CA PRO A 25 -18.76 36.43 5.62
C PRO A 25 -19.16 37.65 6.47
N PRO A 26 -19.05 37.54 7.81
CA PRO A 26 -19.23 38.68 8.73
C PRO A 26 -18.41 39.89 8.25
N ALA A 27 -18.87 41.11 8.58
CA ALA A 27 -18.31 42.35 8.03
C ALA A 27 -16.78 42.43 8.16
N PHE A 28 -16.22 41.97 9.28
CA PHE A 28 -14.78 41.94 9.56
C PHE A 28 -13.98 40.97 8.67
N LEU A 29 -14.59 39.92 8.10
CA LEU A 29 -13.93 38.93 7.23
C LEU A 29 -14.13 39.18 5.73
N ARG A 30 -14.96 40.14 5.31
CA ARG A 30 -15.24 40.39 3.88
C ARG A 30 -13.99 40.68 3.05
N ARG A 31 -13.00 41.41 3.61
CA ARG A 31 -11.72 41.70 2.92
C ARG A 31 -10.87 40.44 2.66
N VAL A 32 -10.99 39.42 3.51
CA VAL A 32 -10.29 38.13 3.35
C VAL A 32 -11.06 37.23 2.38
N GLY A 33 -12.38 37.11 2.55
CA GLY A 33 -13.23 36.30 1.66
C GLY A 33 -13.19 36.76 0.19
N ALA A 34 -13.04 38.07 -0.05
CA ALA A 34 -12.87 38.62 -1.40
C ALA A 34 -11.50 38.27 -2.04
N ARG A 35 -10.46 37.98 -1.24
CA ARG A 35 -9.12 37.60 -1.73
C ARG A 35 -8.93 36.09 -1.86
N ALA A 36 -9.72 35.28 -1.16
CA ALA A 36 -9.61 33.82 -1.17
C ALA A 36 -10.98 33.11 -1.37
N PRO A 37 -11.64 33.27 -2.53
CA PRO A 37 -12.96 32.69 -2.79
C PRO A 37 -12.99 31.15 -2.78
N TRP A 38 -11.83 30.50 -2.92
CA TRP A 38 -11.65 29.05 -2.85
C TRP A 38 -11.73 28.47 -1.43
N LEU A 39 -11.59 29.31 -0.39
CA LEU A 39 -11.47 28.86 1.00
C LEU A 39 -12.80 28.31 1.56
N SER A 40 -13.93 28.95 1.25
CA SER A 40 -15.24 28.51 1.76
C SER A 40 -15.67 27.12 1.23
N PRO A 41 -15.53 26.80 -0.07
CA PRO A 41 -15.78 25.44 -0.56
C PRO A 41 -14.83 24.39 0.01
N ALA A 42 -13.54 24.71 0.21
CA ALA A 42 -12.58 23.79 0.82
C ALA A 42 -12.91 23.48 2.29
N LEU A 43 -13.28 24.50 3.09
CA LEU A 43 -13.72 24.31 4.47
C LEU A 43 -14.98 23.44 4.59
N ARG A 44 -15.91 23.49 3.62
CA ARG A 44 -17.06 22.58 3.57
C ARG A 44 -16.66 21.14 3.32
N GLY A 45 -15.72 20.93 2.39
CA GLY A 45 -15.10 19.62 2.15
C GLY A 45 -14.53 19.03 3.44
N ALA A 46 -13.69 19.82 4.14
CA ALA A 46 -13.08 19.39 5.39
C ALA A 46 -14.10 19.16 6.52
N LEU A 47 -15.10 20.05 6.67
CA LEU A 47 -16.15 19.93 7.69
C LEU A 47 -17.00 18.67 7.50
N SER A 48 -17.40 18.36 6.27
CA SER A 48 -18.20 17.18 5.94
C SER A 48 -17.47 15.87 6.28
N VAL A 49 -16.21 15.75 5.87
CA VAL A 49 -15.37 14.58 6.17
C VAL A 49 -15.05 14.49 7.66
N GLY A 50 -14.81 15.62 8.32
CA GLY A 50 -14.60 15.68 9.77
C GLY A 50 -15.84 15.25 10.57
N LEU A 51 -17.03 15.68 10.16
CA LEU A 51 -18.29 15.26 10.78
C LEU A 51 -18.52 13.75 10.62
N ALA A 52 -18.28 13.21 9.42
CA ALA A 52 -18.38 11.77 9.17
C ALA A 52 -17.39 10.94 10.02
N ARG A 53 -16.18 11.46 10.21
CA ARG A 53 -15.18 10.86 11.11
C ARG A 53 -15.65 10.83 12.57
N VAL A 54 -16.35 11.87 13.03
CA VAL A 54 -16.86 11.94 14.42
C VAL A 54 -18.12 11.10 14.61
N LEU A 55 -19.05 11.09 13.65
CA LEU A 55 -20.35 10.43 13.79
C LEU A 55 -20.33 8.93 13.45
N VAL A 56 -19.44 8.48 12.57
CA VAL A 56 -19.42 7.09 12.07
C VAL A 56 -18.03 6.45 12.17
N GLY A 57 -16.94 7.23 12.20
CA GLY A 57 -15.59 6.74 12.46
C GLY A 57 -14.93 5.96 11.32
N THR A 58 -15.68 5.51 10.30
CA THR A 58 -15.15 4.69 9.20
C THR A 58 -14.56 5.52 8.06
N PRO A 59 -13.48 5.05 7.40
CA PRO A 59 -12.98 5.66 6.16
C PRO A 59 -14.04 5.73 5.04
N ILE A 60 -14.97 4.77 5.02
CA ILE A 60 -16.08 4.70 4.08
C ILE A 60 -17.04 5.87 4.28
N ALA A 61 -17.47 6.15 5.53
CA ALA A 61 -18.32 7.30 5.83
C ALA A 61 -17.63 8.62 5.50
N MET A 62 -16.33 8.73 5.81
CA MET A 62 -15.50 9.89 5.47
C MET A 62 -15.43 10.13 3.95
N ALA A 63 -15.21 9.08 3.14
CA ALA A 63 -15.21 9.18 1.68
C ALA A 63 -16.60 9.50 1.11
N ALA A 64 -17.64 8.85 1.62
CA ALA A 64 -19.03 9.05 1.21
C ALA A 64 -19.52 10.49 1.49
N ALA A 65 -19.19 11.03 2.67
CA ALA A 65 -19.43 12.42 3.05
C ALA A 65 -18.69 13.39 2.12
N GLY A 66 -17.41 13.12 1.86
CA GLY A 66 -16.59 13.91 0.93
C GLY A 66 -17.14 13.94 -0.49
N LEU A 67 -17.70 12.82 -0.97
CA LEU A 67 -18.39 12.79 -2.26
C LEU A 67 -19.72 13.56 -2.19
N ALA A 68 -20.54 13.35 -1.15
CA ALA A 68 -21.82 14.01 -0.99
C ALA A 68 -21.72 15.55 -0.94
N VAL A 69 -20.71 16.11 -0.26
CA VAL A 69 -20.50 17.57 -0.22
C VAL A 69 -20.03 18.14 -1.56
N VAL A 70 -19.26 17.37 -2.36
CA VAL A 70 -18.90 17.76 -3.73
C VAL A 70 -20.14 17.70 -4.64
N VAL A 71 -20.95 16.64 -4.55
CA VAL A 71 -22.21 16.53 -5.31
C VAL A 71 -23.19 17.65 -4.94
N GLY A 72 -23.40 17.94 -3.65
CA GLY A 72 -24.25 19.05 -3.21
C GLY A 72 -23.73 20.43 -3.65
N ALA A 73 -22.42 20.66 -3.59
CA ALA A 73 -21.82 21.94 -4.03
C ALA A 73 -21.96 22.19 -5.54
N THR A 74 -22.07 21.13 -6.33
CA THR A 74 -22.05 21.17 -7.79
C THR A 74 -23.45 21.05 -8.41
N TRP A 75 -24.31 20.20 -7.87
CA TRP A 75 -25.57 19.74 -8.50
C TRP A 75 -26.81 19.93 -7.57
N SER A 76 -26.76 20.85 -6.60
CA SER A 76 -27.91 21.16 -5.74
C SER A 76 -29.14 21.64 -6.52
N PHE A 77 -30.22 20.86 -6.47
CA PHE A 77 -31.54 21.25 -6.98
C PHE A 77 -32.13 22.49 -6.28
N MET A 78 -31.61 22.87 -5.10
CA MET A 78 -32.04 24.05 -4.34
C MET A 78 -31.29 25.33 -4.75
N ALA A 79 -30.36 25.27 -5.72
CA ALA A 79 -29.52 26.41 -6.12
C ALA A 79 -29.36 26.52 -7.65
N PRO A 80 -30.42 26.90 -8.40
CA PRO A 80 -30.35 27.05 -9.86
C PRO A 80 -29.34 28.13 -10.24
N GLY A 81 -28.34 27.76 -11.04
CA GLY A 81 -27.27 28.66 -11.51
C GLY A 81 -25.84 28.21 -11.19
N ARG A 82 -25.64 27.18 -10.36
CA ARG A 82 -24.32 26.54 -10.17
C ARG A 82 -24.12 25.41 -11.17
N LYS A 83 -23.20 25.58 -12.12
CA LYS A 83 -22.73 24.52 -13.03
C LYS A 83 -21.21 24.58 -13.12
N GLY A 84 -20.52 23.64 -12.46
CA GLY A 84 -19.06 23.53 -12.50
C GLY A 84 -18.51 22.76 -11.31
N LEU A 85 -17.55 21.86 -11.55
CA LEU A 85 -16.97 21.01 -10.52
C LEU A 85 -16.16 21.86 -9.52
N THR A 86 -16.51 21.86 -8.24
CA THR A 86 -15.80 22.67 -7.23
C THR A 86 -14.52 21.96 -6.78
N VAL A 87 -13.46 22.07 -7.60
CA VAL A 87 -12.10 21.57 -7.30
C VAL A 87 -11.63 21.92 -5.87
N PRO A 88 -11.88 23.12 -5.31
CA PRO A 88 -11.48 23.42 -3.93
C PRO A 88 -12.20 22.57 -2.87
N SER A 89 -13.46 22.15 -3.10
CA SER A 89 -14.18 21.23 -2.20
C SER A 89 -13.54 19.84 -2.20
N ALA A 90 -13.15 19.33 -3.37
CA ALA A 90 -12.42 18.06 -3.49
C ALA A 90 -11.05 18.14 -2.77
N CYS A 91 -10.30 19.23 -2.94
CA CYS A 91 -9.06 19.46 -2.18
C CYS A 91 -9.30 19.50 -0.66
N GLY A 92 -10.41 20.10 -0.21
CA GLY A 92 -10.83 20.10 1.21
C GLY A 92 -11.16 18.71 1.75
N VAL A 93 -11.74 17.84 0.93
CA VAL A 93 -12.00 16.43 1.25
C VAL A 93 -10.70 15.64 1.34
N CYS A 94 -9.83 15.78 0.34
CA CYS A 94 -8.51 15.14 0.33
C CYS A 94 -7.66 15.57 1.54
N LEU A 95 -7.73 16.83 1.97
CA LEU A 95 -6.99 17.36 3.14
C LEU A 95 -7.25 16.56 4.43
N VAL A 96 -8.46 16.04 4.61
CA VAL A 96 -8.85 15.29 5.82
C VAL A 96 -8.64 13.78 5.67
N LEU A 97 -8.72 13.24 4.45
CA LEU A 97 -8.47 11.82 4.16
C LEU A 97 -6.96 11.49 4.11
N SER A 98 -6.16 12.36 3.47
CA SER A 98 -4.70 12.23 3.38
C SER A 98 -4.06 13.56 2.96
N PRO A 99 -3.28 14.22 3.84
CA PRO A 99 -2.58 15.46 3.51
C PRO A 99 -1.69 15.35 2.26
N ALA A 100 -1.11 14.18 2.01
CA ALA A 100 -0.31 13.91 0.80
C ALA A 100 -1.19 13.84 -0.47
N ALA A 101 -2.34 13.17 -0.41
CA ALA A 101 -3.30 13.17 -1.51
C ALA A 101 -3.81 14.59 -1.82
N ALA A 102 -4.01 15.41 -0.78
CA ALA A 102 -4.41 16.79 -0.93
C ALA A 102 -3.35 17.69 -1.56
N ALA A 103 -2.07 17.49 -1.20
CA ALA A 103 -0.95 18.16 -1.85
C ALA A 103 -0.86 17.80 -3.34
N LEU A 104 -1.05 16.53 -3.69
CA LEU A 104 -1.08 16.04 -5.08
C LEU A 104 -2.28 16.59 -5.86
N SER A 105 -3.50 16.53 -5.29
CA SER A 105 -4.71 17.12 -5.90
C SER A 105 -4.59 18.64 -6.06
N GLY A 106 -4.03 19.32 -5.07
CA GLY A 106 -3.77 20.77 -5.09
C GLY A 106 -2.74 21.15 -6.15
N ALA A 107 -1.65 20.40 -6.28
CA ALA A 107 -0.64 20.59 -7.33
C ALA A 107 -1.22 20.35 -8.73
N ALA A 108 -1.98 19.26 -8.93
CA ALA A 108 -2.66 18.97 -10.19
C ALA A 108 -3.66 20.07 -10.57
N ALA A 109 -4.47 20.53 -9.61
CA ALA A 109 -5.41 21.64 -9.78
C ALA A 109 -4.71 22.98 -10.11
N TRP A 110 -3.58 23.26 -9.46
CA TRP A 110 -2.81 24.47 -9.68
C TRP A 110 -2.14 24.49 -11.06
N LEU A 111 -1.55 23.36 -11.48
CA LEU A 111 -0.98 23.18 -12.81
C LEU A 111 -2.05 23.26 -13.93
N ALA A 112 -3.28 22.82 -13.67
CA ALA A 112 -4.42 22.98 -14.59
C ALA A 112 -5.05 24.40 -14.57
N GLY A 113 -4.66 25.26 -13.63
CA GLY A 113 -5.45 26.42 -13.18
C GLY A 113 -5.49 27.68 -14.06
N ARG A 114 -4.90 27.68 -15.27
CA ARG A 114 -4.94 28.84 -16.19
C ARG A 114 -5.96 28.74 -17.34
N PRO A 115 -6.05 27.65 -18.14
CA PRO A 115 -6.97 27.60 -19.29
C PRO A 115 -8.42 27.21 -18.94
N TRP A 116 -8.66 26.63 -17.76
CA TRP A 116 -9.92 25.97 -17.39
C TRP A 116 -11.14 26.90 -17.25
N ARG A 117 -10.98 28.22 -17.33
CA ARG A 117 -11.95 29.20 -16.81
C ARG A 117 -13.14 29.52 -17.72
N GLU A 118 -13.23 28.93 -18.92
CA GLU A 118 -14.13 29.45 -19.98
C GLU A 118 -15.10 28.48 -20.66
N ARG A 119 -14.91 27.14 -20.63
CA ARG A 119 -15.55 26.29 -21.66
C ARG A 119 -16.18 24.95 -21.21
N HIS A 120 -17.52 25.02 -21.13
CA HIS A 120 -18.54 24.06 -21.62
C HIS A 120 -19.43 23.30 -20.64
N GLU A 121 -20.71 23.23 -21.03
CA GLU A 121 -21.79 22.43 -20.46
C GLU A 121 -22.01 21.12 -21.25
N VAL A 122 -23.06 20.37 -20.90
CA VAL A 122 -23.68 19.25 -21.63
C VAL A 122 -22.96 17.88 -21.60
N ARG A 123 -21.62 17.79 -21.60
CA ARG A 123 -20.96 16.46 -21.63
C ARG A 123 -20.77 15.76 -20.29
N SER A 124 -20.99 16.42 -19.15
CA SER A 124 -20.88 15.75 -17.83
C SER A 124 -21.92 14.63 -17.65
N LEU A 125 -23.09 14.74 -18.28
CA LEU A 125 -24.22 13.85 -18.05
C LEU A 125 -23.88 12.36 -18.26
N ILE A 126 -23.20 12.02 -19.37
CA ILE A 126 -22.87 10.62 -19.72
C ILE A 126 -21.91 10.01 -18.68
N CYS A 127 -20.88 10.76 -18.29
CA CYS A 127 -19.94 10.31 -17.25
C CYS A 127 -20.62 10.16 -15.88
N THR A 128 -21.61 11.01 -15.55
CA THR A 128 -22.32 10.93 -14.27
C THR A 128 -23.40 9.85 -14.24
N THR A 129 -24.07 9.52 -15.36
CA THR A 129 -25.03 8.40 -15.40
C THR A 129 -24.30 7.06 -15.29
N VAL A 130 -23.21 6.87 -16.04
CA VAL A 130 -22.39 5.64 -15.98
C VAL A 130 -21.67 5.53 -14.62
N GLY A 131 -21.05 6.63 -14.16
CA GLY A 131 -20.34 6.69 -12.88
C GLY A 131 -21.21 6.87 -11.63
N GLY A 132 -22.53 7.01 -11.77
CA GLY A 132 -23.47 7.10 -10.64
C GLY A 132 -24.21 5.79 -10.38
N VAL A 133 -24.60 5.07 -11.44
CA VAL A 133 -25.43 3.86 -11.35
C VAL A 133 -24.58 2.59 -11.17
N LEU A 134 -23.43 2.49 -11.84
CA LEU A 134 -22.53 1.32 -11.73
C LEU A 134 -21.55 1.43 -10.54
N TYR A 135 -21.49 2.59 -9.89
CA TYR A 135 -20.50 2.86 -8.84
C TYR A 135 -20.78 2.15 -7.52
N PRO A 136 -22.01 2.05 -6.98
CA PRO A 136 -22.25 1.26 -5.76
C PRO A 136 -21.88 -0.24 -5.92
N PRO A 137 -22.24 -0.93 -7.04
CA PRO A 137 -21.74 -2.29 -7.31
C PRO A 137 -20.22 -2.37 -7.46
N LEU A 138 -19.58 -1.41 -8.14
CA LEU A 138 -18.12 -1.38 -8.31
C LEU A 138 -17.38 -1.14 -6.99
N VAL A 139 -17.90 -0.25 -6.12
CA VAL A 139 -17.34 0.01 -4.79
C VAL A 139 -17.46 -1.24 -3.93
N TRP A 140 -18.64 -1.89 -3.89
CA TRP A 140 -18.84 -3.14 -3.16
C TRP A 140 -17.93 -4.28 -3.67
N TRP A 141 -17.74 -4.39 -4.99
CA TRP A 141 -16.81 -5.35 -5.58
C TRP A 141 -15.35 -5.03 -5.22
N PHE A 142 -14.92 -3.78 -5.34
CA PHE A 142 -13.55 -3.36 -4.97
C PHE A 142 -13.30 -3.40 -3.46
N GLU A 143 -14.33 -3.31 -2.62
CA GLU A 143 -14.27 -3.45 -1.17
C GLU A 143 -13.94 -4.90 -0.77
N ARG A 144 -14.58 -5.90 -1.40
CA ARG A 144 -14.30 -7.33 -1.19
C ARG A 144 -12.83 -7.72 -1.42
N TYR A 145 -12.13 -6.98 -2.28
CA TYR A 145 -10.73 -7.24 -2.64
C TYR A 145 -9.77 -6.12 -2.22
N ASP A 146 -10.21 -5.16 -1.40
CA ASP A 146 -9.39 -4.05 -0.90
C ASP A 146 -8.74 -3.14 -1.98
N LEU A 147 -9.36 -3.10 -3.17
CA LEU A 147 -8.88 -2.42 -4.39
C LEU A 147 -9.29 -0.93 -4.49
N HIS A 148 -9.68 -0.31 -3.37
CA HIS A 148 -10.07 1.10 -3.30
C HIS A 148 -8.96 2.06 -3.79
N LEU A 149 -7.70 1.64 -3.75
CA LEU A 149 -6.55 2.33 -4.35
C LEU A 149 -6.56 2.29 -5.89
N ILE A 150 -7.00 1.18 -6.51
CA ILE A 150 -7.21 1.10 -7.96
C ILE A 150 -8.33 2.06 -8.36
N LEU A 151 -9.45 2.04 -7.62
CA LEU A 151 -10.56 2.95 -7.88
C LEU A 151 -10.13 4.42 -7.77
N ALA A 152 -9.34 4.78 -6.75
CA ALA A 152 -8.78 6.13 -6.60
C ALA A 152 -7.81 6.50 -7.74
N ALA A 153 -6.98 5.56 -8.21
CA ALA A 153 -6.08 5.76 -9.34
C ALA A 153 -6.84 5.92 -10.68
N VAL A 154 -7.87 5.10 -10.93
CA VAL A 154 -8.75 5.19 -12.10
C VAL A 154 -9.54 6.50 -12.10
N LEU A 155 -10.12 6.91 -10.96
CA LEU A 155 -10.79 8.20 -10.82
C LEU A 155 -9.81 9.36 -11.02
N SER A 156 -8.56 9.24 -10.54
CA SER A 156 -7.50 10.23 -10.79
C SER A 156 -7.12 10.31 -12.27
N LEU A 157 -7.00 9.17 -12.96
CA LEU A 157 -6.78 9.09 -14.41
C LEU A 157 -7.93 9.70 -15.22
N ILE A 158 -9.18 9.47 -14.81
CA ILE A 158 -10.38 10.10 -15.42
C ILE A 158 -10.36 11.62 -15.19
N CYS A 159 -10.08 12.08 -13.97
CA CYS A 159 -9.94 13.49 -13.65
C CYS A 159 -8.80 14.16 -14.44
N ILE A 160 -7.66 13.50 -14.60
CA ILE A 160 -6.55 13.97 -15.44
C ILE A 160 -6.98 14.02 -16.92
N TYR A 161 -7.63 12.97 -17.43
CA TYR A 161 -8.13 12.91 -18.80
C TYR A 161 -9.14 14.02 -19.15
N GLU A 162 -10.04 14.36 -18.23
CA GLU A 162 -11.02 15.45 -18.39
C GLU A 162 -10.42 16.85 -18.11
N ALA A 163 -9.42 16.97 -17.22
CA ALA A 163 -8.76 18.25 -16.91
C ALA A 163 -7.70 18.65 -17.95
N LEU A 164 -7.18 17.70 -18.72
CA LEU A 164 -6.30 17.98 -19.85
C LEU A 164 -7.10 18.72 -20.95
N PRO A 165 -6.58 19.83 -21.50
CA PRO A 165 -7.26 20.54 -22.57
C PRO A 165 -7.46 19.61 -23.77
N ARG A 166 -8.71 19.30 -24.08
CA ARG A 166 -9.10 18.70 -25.36
C ARG A 166 -8.64 19.64 -26.47
N PHE A 167 -8.26 19.08 -27.61
CA PHE A 167 -7.82 19.86 -28.77
C PHE A 167 -8.86 20.95 -29.06
N PRO A 168 -8.44 22.21 -29.32
CA PRO A 168 -9.37 23.21 -29.82
C PRO A 168 -10.06 22.69 -31.09
N ASP A 169 -11.33 23.01 -31.27
CA ASP A 169 -12.11 22.57 -32.44
C ASP A 169 -11.48 22.97 -33.80
N ALA A 170 -10.51 23.88 -33.79
CA ALA A 170 -9.61 24.19 -34.90
C ALA A 170 -8.93 22.95 -35.55
N VAL A 171 -8.73 21.84 -34.83
CA VAL A 171 -8.19 20.58 -35.41
C VAL A 171 -9.25 19.78 -36.19
N ARG A 172 -10.54 20.08 -35.95
CA ARG A 172 -11.69 19.44 -36.60
C ARG A 172 -12.02 20.07 -37.95
N ASP A 173 -11.56 21.30 -38.19
CA ASP A 173 -11.69 21.98 -39.48
C ASP A 173 -10.66 21.42 -40.49
N ARG A 174 -11.16 20.83 -41.60
CA ARG A 174 -10.31 20.17 -42.61
C ARG A 174 -9.30 21.12 -43.25
N ARG A 175 -9.56 22.43 -43.20
CA ARG A 175 -8.73 23.48 -43.81
C ARG A 175 -7.36 23.67 -43.13
N ALA A 176 -7.23 23.35 -41.83
CA ALA A 176 -6.00 23.60 -41.08
C ALA A 176 -4.83 22.64 -41.41
N ARG A 177 -5.07 21.53 -42.10
CA ARG A 177 -4.02 20.51 -42.37
C ARG A 177 -3.00 20.95 -43.43
N ALA A 178 -3.35 21.89 -44.29
CA ALA A 178 -2.43 22.51 -45.25
C ALA A 178 -1.81 23.78 -44.62
N GLY A 179 -0.63 23.63 -44.00
CA GLY A 179 0.15 24.77 -43.50
C GLY A 179 0.31 24.90 -41.98
N CYS A 180 0.15 23.85 -41.17
CA CYS A 180 0.48 23.92 -39.74
C CYS A 180 1.96 24.25 -39.49
N ASP A 181 2.19 25.46 -38.97
CA ASP A 181 3.45 25.98 -38.40
C ASP A 181 4.18 24.93 -37.53
N PRO A 182 5.50 24.72 -37.72
CA PRO A 182 6.34 23.88 -36.85
C PRO A 182 6.18 24.15 -35.35
N ALA A 183 5.96 25.41 -34.92
CA ALA A 183 5.73 25.76 -33.52
C ALA A 183 4.44 25.14 -32.97
N VAL A 184 3.37 25.10 -33.78
CA VAL A 184 2.09 24.44 -33.42
C VAL A 184 2.27 22.93 -33.33
N ARG A 185 3.02 22.32 -34.25
CA ARG A 185 3.34 20.88 -34.18
C ARG A 185 4.18 20.54 -32.94
N LEU A 186 5.18 21.37 -32.62
CA LEU A 186 6.03 21.18 -31.43
C LEU A 186 5.24 21.37 -30.13
N GLY A 187 4.34 22.34 -30.06
CA GLY A 187 3.41 22.52 -28.95
C GLY A 187 2.48 21.32 -28.76
N MET A 188 1.94 20.78 -29.86
CA MET A 188 1.13 19.55 -29.85
C MET A 188 1.94 18.33 -29.38
N LEU A 189 3.17 18.16 -29.86
CA LEU A 189 4.03 17.04 -29.44
C LEU A 189 4.37 17.13 -27.95
N LYS A 190 4.74 18.32 -27.45
CA LYS A 190 4.98 18.57 -26.02
C LYS A 190 3.74 18.26 -25.17
N ALA A 191 2.55 18.63 -25.63
CA ALA A 191 1.30 18.29 -24.95
C ALA A 191 1.07 16.77 -24.91
N ILE A 192 1.26 16.05 -26.01
CA ILE A 192 1.10 14.58 -26.06
C ILE A 192 2.13 13.89 -25.15
N MET A 193 3.40 14.28 -25.21
CA MET A 193 4.46 13.73 -24.35
C MET A 193 4.17 13.97 -22.87
N SER A 194 3.68 15.17 -22.51
CA SER A 194 3.24 15.47 -21.14
C SER A 194 2.07 14.60 -20.70
N ARG A 195 1.07 14.35 -21.56
CA ARG A 195 -0.06 13.45 -21.26
C ARG A 195 0.41 12.03 -20.95
N VAL A 196 1.26 11.47 -21.81
CA VAL A 196 1.82 10.11 -21.66
C VAL A 196 2.67 10.03 -20.40
N GLY A 197 3.55 11.01 -20.16
CA GLY A 197 4.40 11.06 -18.97
C GLY A 197 3.61 11.15 -17.66
N THR A 198 2.59 12.01 -17.58
CA THR A 198 1.76 12.13 -16.36
C THR A 198 0.91 10.87 -16.13
N ALA A 199 0.33 10.27 -17.18
CA ALA A 199 -0.42 9.03 -17.04
C ALA A 199 0.48 7.87 -16.59
N ALA A 200 1.66 7.72 -17.21
CA ALA A 200 2.64 6.71 -16.83
C ALA A 200 3.14 6.88 -15.39
N LEU A 201 3.37 8.12 -14.94
CA LEU A 201 3.75 8.41 -13.54
C LEU A 201 2.65 8.00 -12.55
N VAL A 202 1.39 8.34 -12.83
CA VAL A 202 0.26 7.98 -11.95
C VAL A 202 0.06 6.46 -11.91
N ILE A 203 0.14 5.78 -13.05
CA ILE A 203 0.07 4.32 -13.13
C ILE A 203 1.24 3.68 -12.38
N GLY A 204 2.46 4.18 -12.55
CA GLY A 204 3.65 3.66 -11.85
C GLY A 204 3.58 3.83 -10.33
N VAL A 205 3.15 4.99 -9.85
CA VAL A 205 2.96 5.23 -8.40
C VAL A 205 1.82 4.37 -7.84
N ALA A 206 0.70 4.23 -8.57
CA ALA A 206 -0.39 3.35 -8.15
C ALA A 206 0.07 1.87 -8.10
N ALA A 207 0.77 1.40 -9.13
CA ALA A 207 1.34 0.05 -9.17
C ALA A 207 2.32 -0.19 -8.02
N LEU A 208 3.19 0.77 -7.70
CA LEU A 208 4.11 0.67 -6.56
C LEU A 208 3.37 0.57 -5.21
N ILE A 209 2.32 1.37 -5.02
CA ILE A 209 1.50 1.32 -3.79
C ILE A 209 0.72 0.00 -3.70
N LEU A 210 0.20 -0.51 -4.82
CA LEU A 210 -0.52 -1.78 -4.88
C LEU A 210 0.41 -2.98 -4.66
N LEU A 211 1.61 -2.97 -5.24
CA LEU A 211 2.65 -3.98 -5.01
C LEU A 211 3.08 -3.98 -3.54
N ASN A 212 3.34 -2.79 -2.97
CA ASN A 212 3.65 -2.65 -1.55
C ASN A 212 2.45 -3.03 -0.65
N ARG A 213 1.21 -2.89 -1.12
CA ARG A 213 0.05 -3.43 -0.38
C ARG A 213 0.01 -4.95 -0.45
N HIS A 214 0.16 -5.55 -1.63
CA HIS A 214 0.14 -7.01 -1.85
C HIS A 214 1.09 -7.72 -0.89
N VAL A 215 2.35 -7.29 -0.88
CA VAL A 215 3.42 -7.85 -0.05
C VAL A 215 3.10 -7.72 1.45
N TYR A 216 2.75 -6.52 1.93
CA TYR A 216 2.63 -6.26 3.37
C TYR A 216 1.23 -6.51 3.97
N ARG A 217 0.18 -6.66 3.15
CA ARG A 217 -1.23 -6.72 3.60
C ARG A 217 -2.18 -7.59 2.76
N GLY A 218 -1.80 -8.00 1.55
CA GLY A 218 -2.70 -8.74 0.66
C GLY A 218 -3.89 -7.94 0.12
N PHE A 219 -4.81 -8.66 -0.53
CA PHE A 219 -6.04 -8.15 -1.16
C PHE A 219 -7.23 -9.08 -0.89
N GLY A 220 -8.12 -8.69 0.02
CA GLY A 220 -9.22 -9.55 0.46
C GLY A 220 -8.75 -10.65 1.42
N ALA A 221 -9.56 -11.70 1.56
CA ALA A 221 -9.29 -12.81 2.48
C ALA A 221 -8.20 -13.74 1.92
N ASP A 222 -6.94 -13.39 2.15
CA ASP A 222 -5.76 -14.26 2.03
C ASP A 222 -5.79 -15.36 3.12
N ALA A 223 -6.84 -16.19 3.16
CA ALA A 223 -6.97 -17.28 4.12
C ALA A 223 -5.76 -18.23 3.98
N GLY A 224 -4.93 -18.30 5.02
CA GLY A 224 -3.70 -19.11 5.03
C GLY A 224 -2.37 -18.38 4.81
N ILE A 225 -2.32 -17.03 4.77
CA ILE A 225 -1.04 -16.28 4.74
C ILE A 225 -0.79 -15.52 6.06
N PHE A 226 0.07 -16.08 6.91
CA PHE A 226 0.42 -15.51 8.20
C PHE A 226 1.42 -14.35 8.06
N ARG A 227 0.99 -13.15 8.47
CA ARG A 227 1.80 -11.90 8.42
C ARG A 227 2.14 -11.34 9.79
N ARG A 228 1.36 -11.70 10.80
CA ARG A 228 1.39 -11.15 12.14
C ARG A 228 0.67 -12.11 13.07
N GLY A 229 1.18 -12.30 14.28
CA GLY A 229 0.44 -12.95 15.36
C GLY A 229 -0.44 -12.00 16.17
N SER A 230 -0.89 -12.49 17.31
CA SER A 230 -1.87 -11.79 18.13
C SER A 230 -1.35 -10.49 18.70
N VAL A 231 -2.24 -9.50 18.72
CA VAL A 231 -1.99 -8.20 19.32
C VAL A 231 -2.13 -8.20 20.85
N GLU A 232 -2.72 -9.25 21.43
CA GLU A 232 -2.92 -9.36 22.88
C GLU A 232 -1.61 -9.61 23.64
N PHE A 233 -0.70 -10.40 23.07
CA PHE A 233 0.56 -10.77 23.69
C PHE A 233 1.71 -9.89 23.20
N SER A 234 2.55 -9.42 24.13
CA SER A 234 3.77 -8.66 23.83
C SER A 234 4.89 -9.55 23.28
N LEU A 235 4.63 -10.26 22.18
CA LEU A 235 5.56 -11.13 21.48
C LEU A 235 5.83 -10.62 20.07
N VAL A 236 7.04 -10.86 19.56
CA VAL A 236 7.46 -10.60 18.19
C VAL A 236 8.31 -11.75 17.66
N ALA A 237 8.33 -11.95 16.34
CA ALA A 237 9.22 -12.89 15.68
C ALA A 237 10.32 -12.16 14.92
N LEU A 238 11.58 -12.53 15.15
CA LEU A 238 12.70 -12.15 14.30
C LEU A 238 12.80 -13.18 13.18
N THR A 239 12.86 -12.71 11.93
CA THR A 239 12.97 -13.60 10.76
C THR A 239 14.08 -13.15 9.83
N PHE A 240 14.82 -14.10 9.28
CA PHE A 240 15.98 -13.87 8.40
C PHE A 240 15.78 -14.63 7.08
N ASP A 241 15.88 -13.93 5.96
CA ASP A 241 15.77 -14.49 4.61
C ASP A 241 17.15 -14.49 3.90
N ASP A 242 17.26 -15.28 2.82
CA ASP A 242 18.39 -15.43 1.89
C ASP A 242 19.60 -16.27 2.36
N GLY A 243 19.66 -16.70 3.63
CA GLY A 243 20.73 -17.53 4.18
C GLY A 243 20.66 -19.03 3.82
N PRO A 244 21.63 -19.84 4.29
CA PRO A 244 22.75 -19.45 5.17
C PRO A 244 23.93 -18.82 4.42
N ASN A 245 24.63 -17.88 5.04
CA ASN A 245 25.81 -17.19 4.51
C ASN A 245 26.98 -17.24 5.52
N PRO A 246 28.21 -17.60 5.11
CA PRO A 246 29.33 -17.79 6.04
C PRO A 246 29.87 -16.50 6.66
N GLU A 247 29.57 -15.32 6.11
CA GLU A 247 30.00 -14.03 6.68
C GLU A 247 29.01 -13.52 7.74
N TYR A 248 27.71 -13.72 7.53
CA TYR A 248 26.66 -13.04 8.29
C TYR A 248 25.88 -13.94 9.24
N THR A 249 25.45 -15.12 8.79
CA THR A 249 24.66 -16.05 9.61
C THR A 249 25.38 -16.42 10.92
N PRO A 250 26.70 -16.73 10.98
CA PRO A 250 27.37 -17.06 12.23
C PRO A 250 27.30 -15.93 13.26
N ALA A 251 27.49 -14.68 12.82
CA ALA A 251 27.46 -13.51 13.71
C ALA A 251 26.03 -13.14 14.15
N ILE A 252 25.02 -13.45 13.32
CA ILE A 252 23.61 -13.33 13.68
C ILE A 252 23.24 -14.39 14.74
N LEU A 253 23.66 -15.64 14.55
CA LEU A 253 23.48 -16.73 15.53
C LEU A 253 24.13 -16.37 16.87
N ASP A 254 25.39 -15.91 16.85
CA ASP A 254 26.09 -15.47 18.06
C ASP A 254 25.33 -14.36 18.80
N ALA A 255 24.82 -13.36 18.06
CA ALA A 255 24.03 -12.27 18.65
C ALA A 255 22.66 -12.71 19.21
N LEU A 256 22.02 -13.73 18.60
CA LEU A 256 20.77 -14.32 19.08
C LEU A 256 20.99 -15.14 20.35
N ARG A 257 22.02 -16.00 20.36
CA ARG A 257 22.45 -16.78 21.52
C ARG A 257 22.83 -15.89 22.69
N ASP A 258 23.68 -14.89 22.48
CA ASP A 258 24.14 -13.98 23.54
C ASP A 258 22.98 -13.14 24.11
N ALA A 259 21.93 -12.92 23.31
CA ALA A 259 20.69 -12.32 23.78
C ALA A 259 19.70 -13.32 24.39
N GLY A 260 19.90 -14.63 24.29
CA GLY A 260 18.93 -15.66 24.70
C GLY A 260 17.59 -15.52 23.96
N VAL A 261 17.65 -15.43 22.63
CA VAL A 261 16.49 -15.25 21.74
C VAL A 261 16.55 -16.27 20.61
N HIS A 262 15.41 -16.90 20.29
CA HIS A 262 15.28 -17.73 19.09
C HIS A 262 14.60 -16.95 17.96
N ALA A 263 14.89 -17.33 16.72
CA ALA A 263 14.39 -16.70 15.50
C ALA A 263 13.91 -17.76 14.50
N THR A 264 13.39 -17.32 13.35
CA THR A 264 13.03 -18.18 12.21
C THR A 264 13.84 -17.81 10.98
N PHE A 265 14.54 -18.76 10.38
CA PHE A 265 15.35 -18.54 9.18
C PHE A 265 14.66 -19.17 7.96
N PHE A 266 14.39 -18.38 6.93
CA PHE A 266 13.87 -18.82 5.65
C PHE A 266 15.05 -19.05 4.70
N LEU A 267 15.42 -20.32 4.53
CA LEU A 267 16.67 -20.70 3.88
C LEU A 267 16.49 -20.93 2.37
N VAL A 268 17.49 -20.53 1.60
CA VAL A 268 17.59 -20.80 0.15
C VAL A 268 18.31 -22.13 -0.07
N GLY A 269 17.67 -23.05 -0.80
CA GLY A 269 18.18 -24.42 -0.96
C GLY A 269 19.60 -24.53 -1.51
N GLU A 270 19.97 -23.71 -2.51
CA GLU A 270 21.34 -23.65 -3.06
C GLU A 270 22.39 -23.26 -2.01
N GLU A 271 22.05 -22.38 -1.07
CA GLU A 271 22.96 -21.96 -0.01
C GLU A 271 23.00 -22.98 1.14
N VAL A 272 21.90 -23.71 1.39
CA VAL A 272 21.88 -24.86 2.31
C VAL A 272 22.78 -25.99 1.80
N GLU A 273 22.75 -26.30 0.50
CA GLU A 273 23.68 -27.29 -0.08
C GLU A 273 25.14 -26.82 -0.04
N ARG A 274 25.38 -25.50 -0.12
CA ARG A 274 26.73 -24.92 -0.03
C ARG A 274 27.27 -24.86 1.41
N TYR A 275 26.40 -24.64 2.40
CA TYR A 275 26.77 -24.47 3.81
C TYR A 275 25.91 -25.33 4.76
N PRO A 276 25.86 -26.67 4.58
CA PRO A 276 24.93 -27.54 5.31
C PRO A 276 25.22 -27.60 6.82
N ASP A 277 26.48 -27.45 7.23
CA ASP A 277 26.85 -27.38 8.65
C ASP A 277 26.32 -26.10 9.32
N LEU A 278 26.18 -25.02 8.56
CA LEU A 278 25.65 -23.76 9.06
C LEU A 278 24.12 -23.79 9.15
N ALA A 279 23.44 -24.45 8.19
CA ALA A 279 22.02 -24.78 8.29
C ALA A 279 21.71 -25.71 9.47
N ARG A 280 22.59 -26.69 9.75
CA ARG A 280 22.48 -27.54 10.94
C ARG A 280 22.64 -26.75 12.24
N ARG A 281 23.65 -25.87 12.30
CA ARG A 281 23.90 -24.98 13.45
C ARG A 281 22.68 -24.13 13.83
N ILE A 282 21.91 -23.62 12.84
CA ILE A 282 20.67 -22.88 13.07
C ILE A 282 19.69 -23.69 13.93
N VAL A 283 19.48 -24.98 13.60
CA VAL A 283 18.56 -25.87 14.32
C VAL A 283 19.15 -26.34 15.65
N GLU A 284 20.45 -26.64 15.70
CA GLU A 284 21.16 -27.02 16.94
C GLU A 284 21.14 -25.91 18.01
N GLU A 285 21.14 -24.62 17.60
CA GLU A 285 20.94 -23.46 18.49
C GLU A 285 19.45 -23.15 18.78
N GLY A 286 18.52 -24.04 18.40
CA GLY A 286 17.11 -23.98 18.78
C GLY A 286 16.27 -22.99 17.98
N HIS A 287 16.74 -22.56 16.81
CA HIS A 287 15.97 -21.71 15.89
C HIS A 287 15.10 -22.54 14.94
N GLU A 288 14.07 -21.89 14.41
CA GLU A 288 13.16 -22.50 13.43
C GLU A 288 13.67 -22.29 12.00
N VAL A 289 13.40 -23.26 11.12
CA VAL A 289 13.73 -23.19 9.69
C VAL A 289 12.46 -23.25 8.84
N GLY A 290 12.40 -22.38 7.84
CA GLY A 290 11.43 -22.39 6.74
C GLY A 290 12.13 -22.41 5.38
N SER A 291 11.37 -22.66 4.31
CA SER A 291 11.85 -22.65 2.92
C SER A 291 11.70 -21.27 2.28
N HIS A 292 12.75 -20.83 1.56
CA HIS A 292 12.77 -19.60 0.74
C HIS A 292 13.01 -19.89 -0.74
N THR A 293 12.48 -21.02 -1.25
CA THR A 293 12.79 -21.63 -2.57
C THR A 293 14.21 -22.18 -2.68
N TYR A 294 14.47 -22.91 -3.76
CA TYR A 294 15.78 -23.51 -4.01
C TYR A 294 16.80 -22.48 -4.49
N SER A 295 16.47 -21.68 -5.50
CA SER A 295 17.39 -20.73 -6.16
C SER A 295 16.91 -19.26 -6.09
N HIS A 296 16.10 -18.92 -5.08
CA HIS A 296 15.56 -17.56 -4.83
C HIS A 296 14.76 -16.99 -6.03
N ARG A 297 14.09 -17.86 -6.80
CA ARG A 297 13.32 -17.45 -8.00
C ARG A 297 11.98 -16.82 -7.62
N ASN A 298 11.56 -15.84 -8.43
CA ASN A 298 10.20 -15.30 -8.29
C ASN A 298 9.18 -16.38 -8.68
N MET A 299 8.36 -16.78 -7.71
CA MET A 299 7.32 -17.80 -7.88
C MET A 299 6.07 -17.26 -8.61
N MET A 300 5.78 -15.95 -8.47
CA MET A 300 4.67 -15.31 -9.16
C MET A 300 4.84 -15.38 -10.68
N GLY A 301 3.88 -16.01 -11.36
CA GLY A 301 3.93 -16.23 -12.82
C GLY A 301 4.92 -17.31 -13.28
N LEU A 302 5.58 -18.03 -12.36
CA LEU A 302 6.46 -19.14 -12.72
C LEU A 302 5.63 -20.32 -13.28
N GLY A 303 6.18 -21.04 -14.26
CA GLY A 303 5.53 -22.22 -14.84
C GLY A 303 5.50 -23.37 -13.84
N ALA A 304 4.39 -24.11 -13.78
CA ALA A 304 4.13 -25.08 -12.71
C ALA A 304 5.28 -26.09 -12.45
N PRO A 305 5.93 -26.73 -13.45
CA PRO A 305 7.05 -27.64 -13.19
C PRO A 305 8.22 -26.95 -12.45
N HIS A 306 8.61 -25.74 -12.88
CA HIS A 306 9.69 -25.01 -12.22
C HIS A 306 9.30 -24.50 -10.82
N MET A 307 8.02 -24.21 -10.58
CA MET A 307 7.50 -23.86 -9.26
C MET A 307 7.57 -25.07 -8.31
N GLU A 308 7.32 -26.26 -8.83
CA GLU A 308 7.45 -27.52 -8.10
C GLU A 308 8.92 -27.85 -7.80
N ASP A 309 9.81 -27.73 -8.78
CA ASP A 309 11.25 -27.92 -8.61
C ASP A 309 11.82 -27.00 -7.51
N GLU A 310 11.45 -25.71 -7.53
CA GLU A 310 11.88 -24.71 -6.54
C GLU A 310 11.40 -24.99 -5.10
N ILE A 311 10.30 -25.73 -4.93
CA ILE A 311 9.82 -26.19 -3.62
C ILE A 311 10.55 -27.49 -3.25
N VAL A 312 10.42 -28.52 -4.08
CA VAL A 312 10.89 -29.88 -3.78
C VAL A 312 12.41 -29.94 -3.57
N TRP A 313 13.22 -29.21 -4.34
CA TRP A 313 14.67 -29.21 -4.15
C TRP A 313 15.10 -28.44 -2.90
N ALA A 314 14.38 -27.38 -2.53
CA ALA A 314 14.62 -26.66 -1.27
C ALA A 314 14.34 -27.57 -0.07
N ASP A 315 13.20 -28.28 -0.10
CA ASP A 315 12.76 -29.18 0.95
C ASP A 315 13.77 -30.32 1.14
N GLN A 316 14.25 -30.91 0.03
CA GLN A 316 15.30 -31.94 0.06
C GLN A 316 16.64 -31.41 0.56
N ALA A 317 17.04 -30.17 0.24
CA ALA A 317 18.26 -29.57 0.75
C ALA A 317 18.19 -29.32 2.26
N ILE A 318 17.06 -28.75 2.72
CA ILE A 318 16.79 -28.45 4.12
C ILE A 318 16.67 -29.74 4.94
N GLU A 319 15.88 -30.73 4.51
CA GLU A 319 15.74 -32.01 5.22
C GLU A 319 17.10 -32.73 5.40
N ARG A 320 17.95 -32.74 4.35
CA ARG A 320 19.30 -33.34 4.42
C ARG A 320 20.24 -32.63 5.40
N ALA A 321 20.12 -31.32 5.59
CA ALA A 321 21.00 -30.54 6.47
C ALA A 321 20.47 -30.41 7.90
N CYS A 322 19.16 -30.22 8.05
CA CYS A 322 18.45 -29.88 9.28
C CYS A 322 17.71 -31.07 9.94
N GLY A 323 17.54 -32.19 9.23
CA GLY A 323 16.95 -33.43 9.75
C GLY A 323 15.43 -33.57 9.62
N GLU A 324 14.71 -32.48 9.34
CA GLU A 324 13.28 -32.47 9.02
C GLU A 324 13.00 -31.54 7.82
N PRO A 325 11.97 -31.82 7.01
CA PRO A 325 11.51 -30.89 5.97
C PRO A 325 10.85 -29.65 6.61
N PRO A 326 10.97 -28.47 6.00
CA PRO A 326 10.39 -27.24 6.54
C PRO A 326 8.85 -27.28 6.48
N ARG A 327 8.20 -26.53 7.39
CA ARG A 327 6.72 -26.38 7.44
C ARG A 327 6.25 -24.96 7.17
N LEU A 328 7.17 -24.02 7.16
CA LEU A 328 6.94 -22.62 6.81
C LEU A 328 7.55 -22.34 5.44
N PHE A 329 6.84 -21.58 4.62
CA PHE A 329 7.35 -21.14 3.32
C PHE A 329 7.19 -19.63 3.19
N ARG A 330 8.25 -18.94 2.78
CA ARG A 330 8.19 -17.51 2.45
C ARG A 330 8.56 -17.34 0.97
N PRO A 331 7.69 -16.76 0.13
CA PRO A 331 8.03 -16.53 -1.27
C PRO A 331 9.08 -15.42 -1.42
N PRO A 332 10.10 -15.59 -2.28
CA PRO A 332 11.07 -14.57 -2.64
C PRO A 332 10.43 -13.21 -2.93
N ARG A 333 10.98 -12.15 -2.34
CA ARG A 333 10.48 -10.76 -2.43
C ARG A 333 9.03 -10.55 -1.94
N GLY A 334 8.41 -11.54 -1.29
CA GLY A 334 7.00 -11.52 -0.89
C GLY A 334 6.01 -11.62 -2.06
N LEU A 335 6.44 -12.15 -3.22
CA LEU A 335 5.63 -12.23 -4.43
C LEU A 335 5.04 -13.63 -4.63
N TYR A 336 3.71 -13.72 -4.55
CA TYR A 336 2.94 -14.96 -4.68
C TYR A 336 1.70 -14.76 -5.58
N ASP A 337 1.21 -15.85 -6.15
CA ASP A 337 -0.10 -15.94 -6.80
C ASP A 337 -0.92 -17.11 -6.22
N GLU A 338 -2.20 -17.21 -6.58
CA GLU A 338 -3.15 -18.20 -6.05
C GLU A 338 -2.66 -19.65 -6.23
N ARG A 339 -1.99 -19.95 -7.35
CA ARG A 339 -1.44 -21.30 -7.64
C ARG A 339 -0.35 -21.68 -6.65
N LEU A 340 0.45 -20.71 -6.20
CA LEU A 340 1.45 -20.94 -5.17
C LEU A 340 0.80 -21.20 -3.80
N ILE A 341 -0.27 -20.45 -3.45
CA ILE A 341 -1.02 -20.69 -2.21
C ILE A 341 -1.60 -22.11 -2.21
N GLU A 342 -2.27 -22.51 -3.29
CA GLU A 342 -2.82 -23.86 -3.44
C GLU A 342 -1.75 -24.95 -3.36
N ALA A 343 -0.62 -24.77 -4.06
CA ALA A 343 0.48 -25.73 -4.06
C ALA A 343 1.15 -25.86 -2.67
N LEU A 344 1.29 -24.77 -1.93
CA LEU A 344 1.85 -24.81 -0.57
C LEU A 344 0.85 -25.44 0.41
N HIS A 345 -0.42 -25.04 0.34
CA HIS A 345 -1.47 -25.60 1.19
C HIS A 345 -1.64 -27.11 0.98
N SER A 346 -1.58 -27.61 -0.27
CA SER A 346 -1.66 -29.05 -0.56
C SER A 346 -0.48 -29.86 -0.01
N ARG A 347 0.63 -29.19 0.35
CA ARG A 347 1.84 -29.77 0.96
C ARG A 347 1.89 -29.56 2.49
N GLY A 348 0.89 -28.90 3.07
CA GLY A 348 0.85 -28.60 4.50
C GLY A 348 1.74 -27.42 4.93
N TYR A 349 2.19 -26.58 3.99
CA TYR A 349 2.91 -25.36 4.31
C TYR A 349 2.01 -24.27 4.86
N ALA A 350 2.49 -23.57 5.90
CA ALA A 350 1.97 -22.27 6.25
C ALA A 350 2.78 -21.17 5.51
N MET A 351 2.13 -20.47 4.58
CA MET A 351 2.78 -19.34 3.90
C MET A 351 2.99 -18.20 4.91
N THR A 352 4.23 -17.78 5.09
CA THR A 352 4.62 -16.76 6.07
C THR A 352 5.25 -15.56 5.38
N LEU A 353 4.68 -14.38 5.61
CA LEU A 353 5.25 -13.09 5.20
C LEU A 353 5.67 -12.31 6.45
N TRP A 354 5.66 -10.97 6.39
CA TRP A 354 6.05 -10.10 7.49
C TRP A 354 5.10 -8.90 7.60
N SER A 355 4.92 -8.40 8.82
CA SER A 355 4.17 -7.16 9.05
C SER A 355 5.07 -5.92 8.97
N ILE A 356 6.39 -6.11 9.12
CA ILE A 356 7.39 -5.06 9.17
C ILE A 356 8.73 -5.55 8.61
N SER A 357 9.28 -4.83 7.64
CA SER A 357 10.68 -5.03 7.21
C SER A 357 11.61 -4.12 8.01
N SER A 358 12.79 -4.62 8.37
CA SER A 358 13.91 -3.83 8.89
C SER A 358 14.41 -2.77 7.89
N MET A 359 14.17 -2.97 6.59
CA MET A 359 14.78 -2.25 5.47
C MET A 359 16.30 -2.41 5.38
N ASP A 360 16.85 -3.43 6.03
CA ASP A 360 18.28 -3.68 6.03
C ASP A 360 18.87 -3.87 4.62
N TRP A 361 18.11 -4.48 3.70
CA TRP A 361 18.46 -4.69 2.28
C TRP A 361 18.78 -3.40 1.51
N THR A 362 18.39 -2.22 2.00
CA THR A 362 18.84 -0.92 1.44
C THR A 362 20.19 -0.46 2.02
N GLU A 363 20.95 -1.36 2.65
CA GLU A 363 22.15 -1.09 3.46
C GLU A 363 21.93 -0.03 4.55
N ALA A 364 20.70 0.03 5.08
CA ALA A 364 20.31 0.98 6.11
C ALA A 364 21.29 0.98 7.29
N SER A 365 21.72 2.16 7.74
CA SER A 365 22.68 2.26 8.83
C SER A 365 22.12 1.71 10.13
N GLU A 366 23.01 1.14 10.95
CA GLU A 366 22.71 0.57 12.26
C GLU A 366 21.79 1.48 13.10
N ALA A 367 22.21 2.74 13.30
CA ALA A 367 21.45 3.72 14.07
C ALA A 367 20.05 4.01 13.50
N SER A 368 19.89 4.01 12.17
CA SER A 368 18.60 4.20 11.50
C SER A 368 17.68 3.00 11.74
N MET A 369 18.22 1.79 11.61
CA MET A 369 17.50 0.53 11.82
C MET A 369 17.02 0.40 13.27
N VAL A 370 17.92 0.61 14.24
CA VAL A 370 17.60 0.60 15.69
C VAL A 370 16.58 1.66 16.04
N HIS A 371 16.75 2.91 15.58
CA HIS A 371 15.81 4.00 15.85
C HIS A 371 14.43 3.73 15.26
N ARG A 372 14.35 3.20 14.03
CA ARG A 372 13.08 2.88 13.38
C ARG A 372 12.37 1.73 14.08
N LEU A 373 13.01 0.57 14.21
CA LEU A 373 12.38 -0.64 14.76
C LEU A 373 11.92 -0.43 16.21
N SER A 374 12.76 0.20 17.05
CA SER A 374 12.40 0.51 18.44
C SER A 374 11.15 1.40 18.57
N ARG A 375 10.76 2.15 17.52
CA ARG A 375 9.57 3.02 17.52
C ARG A 375 8.32 2.39 16.89
N ILE A 376 8.46 1.56 15.86
CA ILE A 376 7.32 1.13 15.04
C ILE A 376 6.85 -0.31 15.31
N VAL A 377 7.68 -1.16 15.94
CA VAL A 377 7.32 -2.54 16.31
C VAL A 377 6.19 -2.58 17.34
N ARG A 378 5.26 -3.51 17.16
CA ARG A 378 4.03 -3.76 17.93
C ARG A 378 3.88 -5.25 18.23
N ASN A 379 2.96 -5.56 19.14
CA ASN A 379 2.53 -6.93 19.46
C ASN A 379 2.17 -7.72 18.18
N GLY A 380 2.64 -8.96 18.13
CA GLY A 380 2.45 -9.88 17.02
C GLY A 380 3.35 -9.64 15.81
N ASP A 381 4.21 -8.61 15.79
CA ASP A 381 4.98 -8.30 14.58
C ASP A 381 5.99 -9.40 14.20
N ILE A 382 5.95 -9.78 12.93
CA ILE A 382 6.98 -10.60 12.28
C ILE A 382 7.92 -9.64 11.56
N ILE A 383 9.18 -9.61 11.98
CA ILE A 383 10.20 -8.65 11.55
C ILE A 383 11.13 -9.31 10.53
N LEU A 384 11.12 -8.80 9.29
CA LEU A 384 12.01 -9.25 8.21
C LEU A 384 13.40 -8.59 8.30
N PHE A 385 14.43 -9.42 8.37
CA PHE A 385 15.84 -9.12 8.11
C PHE A 385 16.36 -10.11 7.04
N HIS A 386 17.60 -9.91 6.59
CA HIS A 386 18.26 -10.84 5.67
C HIS A 386 19.64 -11.21 6.19
N ASP A 387 20.10 -12.43 5.92
CA ASP A 387 21.44 -12.90 6.28
C ASP A 387 22.37 -13.18 5.07
N SER A 388 22.11 -12.66 3.85
CA SER A 388 23.00 -12.80 2.65
C SER A 388 23.15 -11.56 1.72
N GLY A 389 24.12 -11.51 0.75
CA GLY A 389 24.48 -10.31 -0.08
C GLY A 389 25.05 -10.42 -1.56
N GLY A 390 24.42 -9.94 -2.68
CA GLY A 390 24.55 -8.65 -3.49
C GLY A 390 23.30 -8.13 -4.35
N ILE A 391 22.34 -7.28 -3.84
CA ILE A 391 20.94 -6.78 -4.27
C ILE A 391 20.30 -7.19 -5.62
N VAL A 392 21.09 -7.40 -6.66
CA VAL A 392 20.67 -7.63 -8.05
C VAL A 392 20.98 -9.07 -8.52
N ALA A 393 21.74 -9.83 -7.72
CA ALA A 393 21.97 -11.27 -7.86
C ALA A 393 21.07 -12.07 -6.89
N ASN A 394 21.27 -13.39 -6.80
CA ASN A 394 20.51 -14.27 -5.88
C ASN A 394 20.84 -14.08 -4.38
N SER A 395 21.67 -13.10 -4.04
CA SER A 395 22.03 -12.65 -2.68
C SER A 395 21.85 -11.11 -2.59
N GLY A 396 21.66 -10.47 -1.40
CA GLY A 396 21.21 -9.05 -1.13
C GLY A 396 22.22 -7.88 -0.80
N GLY A 397 21.90 -6.81 -0.06
CA GLY A 397 22.94 -5.78 0.28
C GLY A 397 24.07 -6.32 1.18
N SER A 398 25.15 -5.59 1.49
CA SER A 398 26.03 -6.02 2.61
C SER A 398 25.22 -6.06 3.92
N ARG A 399 25.30 -7.16 4.67
CA ARG A 399 24.52 -7.35 5.92
C ARG A 399 25.26 -6.91 7.18
N ILE A 400 26.46 -6.34 7.07
CA ILE A 400 27.25 -5.94 8.25
C ILE A 400 26.51 -4.95 9.16
N ASN A 401 25.63 -4.10 8.60
CA ASN A 401 24.77 -3.21 9.37
C ASN A 401 23.64 -3.97 10.09
N THR A 402 23.11 -5.06 9.52
CA THR A 402 22.17 -5.97 10.19
C THR A 402 22.84 -6.61 11.41
N VAL A 403 24.03 -7.20 11.23
CA VAL A 403 24.83 -7.84 12.29
C VAL A 403 25.07 -6.87 13.46
N ARG A 404 25.46 -5.62 13.18
CA ARG A 404 25.70 -4.60 14.22
C ARG A 404 24.41 -4.08 14.87
N ALA A 405 23.32 -3.97 14.11
CA ALA A 405 22.04 -3.49 14.63
C ALA A 405 21.35 -4.52 15.52
N LEU A 406 21.50 -5.81 15.24
CA LEU A 406 20.68 -6.86 15.84
C LEU A 406 20.75 -6.88 17.39
N PRO A 407 21.91 -6.85 18.07
CA PRO A 407 21.97 -6.78 19.54
C PRO A 407 21.24 -5.55 20.10
N HIS A 408 21.40 -4.40 19.45
CA HIS A 408 20.79 -3.13 19.86
C HIS A 408 19.27 -3.11 19.61
N VAL A 409 18.79 -3.73 18.53
CA VAL A 409 17.35 -3.92 18.27
C VAL A 409 16.76 -4.84 19.33
N ILE A 410 17.38 -5.99 19.60
CA ILE A 410 16.89 -6.95 20.61
C ILE A 410 16.81 -6.29 21.98
N SER A 411 17.89 -5.62 22.42
CA SER A 411 17.90 -4.84 23.66
C SER A 411 16.76 -3.82 23.72
N LYS A 412 16.56 -3.00 22.67
CA LYS A 412 15.50 -1.98 22.66
C LYS A 412 14.09 -2.53 22.61
N LEU A 413 13.89 -3.75 22.12
CA LEU A 413 12.60 -4.42 22.17
C LEU A 413 12.37 -5.08 23.54
N LYS A 414 13.40 -5.65 24.18
CA LYS A 414 13.34 -6.09 25.59
C LYS A 414 13.04 -4.94 26.54
N ASP A 415 13.69 -3.78 26.37
CA ASP A 415 13.41 -2.54 27.13
C ASP A 415 11.94 -2.10 27.02
N ARG A 416 11.26 -2.45 25.92
CA ARG A 416 9.84 -2.17 25.66
C ARG A 416 8.89 -3.26 26.16
N GLY A 417 9.40 -4.32 26.78
CA GLY A 417 8.61 -5.44 27.30
C GLY A 417 8.22 -6.49 26.27
N PHE A 418 8.89 -6.57 25.12
CA PHE A 418 8.67 -7.65 24.16
C PHE A 418 9.43 -8.92 24.55
N GLY A 419 8.71 -10.04 24.58
CA GLY A 419 9.29 -11.37 24.42
C GLY A 419 9.48 -11.72 22.94
N PHE A 420 10.20 -12.81 22.68
CA PHE A 420 10.52 -13.27 21.34
C PHE A 420 10.03 -14.70 21.16
N ALA A 421 9.52 -14.99 19.99
CA ALA A 421 8.99 -16.30 19.60
C ALA A 421 9.41 -16.62 18.16
N THR A 422 9.49 -17.91 17.83
CA THR A 422 9.54 -18.34 16.43
C THR A 422 8.18 -18.10 15.76
N VAL A 423 8.11 -18.17 14.44
CA VAL A 423 6.85 -17.99 13.70
C VAL A 423 5.82 -19.04 14.10
N SER A 424 6.15 -20.34 14.17
CA SER A 424 5.15 -21.35 14.57
C SER A 424 4.68 -21.18 16.02
N GLN A 425 5.57 -20.74 16.93
CA GLN A 425 5.16 -20.39 18.29
C GLN A 425 4.17 -19.23 18.29
N LEU A 426 4.40 -18.22 17.46
CA LEU A 426 3.52 -17.05 17.32
C LEU A 426 2.17 -17.43 16.68
N MET A 427 2.17 -18.31 15.67
CA MET A 427 0.95 -18.90 15.07
C MET A 427 0.13 -19.67 16.10
N PHE A 428 0.78 -20.54 16.89
CA PHE A 428 0.12 -21.35 17.92
C PHE A 428 -0.56 -20.48 18.98
N ILE A 429 0.12 -19.40 19.42
CA ILE A 429 -0.42 -18.45 20.39
C ILE A 429 -1.60 -17.66 19.79
N SER A 430 -1.56 -17.26 18.51
CA SER A 430 -2.72 -16.67 17.82
C SER A 430 -3.92 -17.61 17.75
N GLY A 431 -3.71 -18.88 17.37
CA GLY A 431 -4.79 -19.87 17.31
C GLY A 431 -5.46 -20.10 18.67
N LEU A 432 -4.68 -20.05 19.76
CA LEU A 432 -5.22 -20.10 21.13
C LEU A 432 -6.00 -18.85 21.55
N ALA A 433 -5.73 -17.69 20.94
CA ALA A 433 -6.47 -16.44 21.17
C ALA A 433 -7.83 -16.39 20.43
N GLY A 434 -8.13 -17.38 19.58
CA GLY A 434 -9.35 -17.39 18.75
C GLY A 434 -9.28 -16.47 17.53
N GLU A 435 -8.08 -16.01 17.17
CA GLU A 435 -7.81 -15.35 15.88
C GLU A 435 -7.56 -16.44 14.82
N GLU A 436 -8.52 -16.66 13.90
CA GLU A 436 -8.23 -17.43 12.68
C GLU A 436 -7.24 -16.66 11.78
N PRO A 437 -6.29 -17.34 11.12
CA PRO A 437 -5.17 -16.73 10.38
C PRO A 437 -5.55 -16.09 9.03
#